data_AF-A0A432JJQ1-F1
#
_entry.id   AF-A0A432JJQ1-F1
#
_cell.length_a   1.000
_cell.length_b   1.000
_cell.length_c   1.000
_cell.angle_alpha   90.00
_cell.angle_beta   90.00
_cell.angle_gamma   90.00
#
_symmetry.space_group_name_H-M   'P 1'
#
loop_
_entity.id
_entity.type
_entity.pdbx_description
1 polymer ?
#
loop_
_entity_poly.entity_id
_entity_poly.type
_entity_poly.pdbx_seq_one_letter_code
_entity_poly.pdbx_strand_id
1 'polypeptide(L)'
;MANHPEPDWTTWSAPDSGPPDAGSSISLQAPPNLESRFSAYIGAGINDWGGISPVTIDHINPERAWPQIKALRQATALLRLRRRSAWPSIRATWKNPQRFLAGPLAERLDDIVRDGLALQQCV
;
A
#
# COMPACT_ATOMS: atom_id res chain seq x y z
N MET A 1 -23.61 -2.16 -14.32
CA MET A 1 -22.28 -1.72 -14.78
C MET A 1 -22.28 -1.30 -16.26
N ALA A 2 -23.12 -1.88 -17.13
CA ALA A 2 -23.17 -1.51 -18.57
C ALA A 2 -23.92 -0.20 -18.91
N ASN A 3 -24.76 0.32 -18.01
CA ASN A 3 -25.60 1.51 -18.27
C ASN A 3 -25.19 2.73 -17.42
N HIS A 4 -24.00 2.71 -16.84
CA HIS A 4 -23.49 3.90 -16.16
C HIS A 4 -22.83 4.79 -17.22
N PRO A 5 -23.27 6.04 -17.41
CA PRO A 5 -22.65 6.93 -18.38
C PRO A 5 -21.18 7.11 -18.04
N GLU A 6 -20.34 7.05 -19.07
CA GLU A 6 -18.91 7.30 -18.94
C GLU A 6 -18.70 8.80 -18.65
N PRO A 7 -17.85 9.19 -17.69
CA PRO A 7 -17.73 10.58 -17.33
C PRO A 7 -17.08 11.37 -18.46
N ASP A 8 -17.58 12.57 -18.74
CA ASP A 8 -16.99 13.45 -19.74
C ASP A 8 -15.69 14.10 -19.21
N TRP A 9 -14.82 14.54 -20.11
CA TRP A 9 -13.51 15.12 -19.80
C TRP A 9 -13.55 16.31 -18.82
N THR A 10 -14.65 17.06 -18.77
CA THR A 10 -14.89 18.16 -17.82
C THR A 10 -15.01 17.65 -16.38
N THR A 11 -15.40 16.39 -16.17
CA THR A 11 -15.44 15.72 -14.86
C THR A 11 -14.04 15.66 -14.23
N TRP A 12 -12.99 15.54 -15.06
CA TRP A 12 -11.60 15.57 -14.63
C TRP A 12 -10.96 16.97 -14.66
N SER A 13 -11.66 17.96 -15.21
CA SER A 13 -11.12 19.29 -15.46
C SER A 13 -11.67 20.36 -14.51
N ALA A 14 -12.53 19.99 -13.55
CA ALA A 14 -13.01 20.91 -12.52
C ALA A 14 -11.87 21.28 -11.54
N PRO A 15 -11.49 22.55 -11.41
CA PRO A 15 -10.34 22.96 -10.61
C PRO A 15 -10.52 22.84 -9.08
N ASP A 16 -11.69 22.43 -8.58
CA ASP A 16 -12.02 22.49 -7.14
C ASP A 16 -12.60 21.18 -6.55
N SER A 17 -12.38 20.03 -7.18
CA SER A 17 -12.71 18.72 -6.60
C SER A 17 -11.53 17.74 -6.57
N GLY A 18 -10.31 18.28 -6.55
CA GLY A 18 -9.17 17.53 -6.03
C GLY A 18 -9.47 17.08 -4.59
N PRO A 19 -9.01 15.89 -4.16
CA PRO A 19 -9.17 15.46 -2.78
C PRO A 19 -8.64 16.56 -1.83
N PRO A 20 -9.39 16.90 -0.77
CA PRO A 20 -9.01 17.99 0.14
C PRO A 20 -7.63 17.69 0.71
N ASP A 21 -6.72 18.65 0.55
CA ASP A 21 -5.33 18.62 0.99
C ASP A 21 -4.49 17.46 0.44
N ALA A 22 -4.27 17.44 -0.87
CA ALA A 22 -3.05 16.84 -1.43
C ALA A 22 -1.84 17.69 -1.03
N GLY A 23 -1.46 17.61 0.26
CA GLY A 23 -0.21 18.15 0.76
C GLY A 23 0.94 17.75 -0.16
N SER A 24 1.83 18.71 -0.39
CA SER A 24 2.96 18.69 -1.32
C SER A 24 3.97 17.55 -1.10
N SER A 25 3.60 16.31 -1.45
CA SER A 25 4.52 15.25 -1.89
C SER A 25 3.73 14.15 -2.61
N ILE A 26 3.91 14.02 -3.92
CA ILE A 26 3.46 12.82 -4.63
C ILE A 26 4.24 11.63 -4.05
N SER A 27 3.53 10.56 -3.67
CA SER A 27 4.16 9.31 -3.25
C SER A 27 4.66 8.57 -4.49
N LEU A 28 5.93 8.18 -4.50
CA LEU A 28 6.53 7.40 -5.58
C LEU A 28 6.66 5.95 -5.11
N GLN A 29 5.94 5.07 -5.81
CA GLN A 29 5.87 3.64 -5.50
C GLN A 29 6.65 2.82 -6.53
N ALA A 30 7.48 1.88 -6.07
CA ALA A 30 8.12 0.89 -6.96
C ALA A 30 8.19 -0.51 -6.30
N PRO A 31 7.60 -1.55 -6.94
CA PRO A 31 7.71 -2.93 -6.47
C PRO A 31 9.16 -3.41 -6.40
N PRO A 32 9.63 -3.95 -5.26
CA PRO A 32 11.03 -4.36 -5.10
C PRO A 32 11.41 -5.62 -5.88
N ASN A 33 10.47 -6.33 -6.49
CA ASN A 33 10.74 -7.48 -7.35
C ASN A 33 11.04 -7.10 -8.81
N LEU A 34 10.95 -5.82 -9.18
CA LEU A 34 11.34 -5.34 -10.51
C LEU A 34 12.85 -5.51 -10.77
N GLU A 35 13.70 -5.40 -9.75
CA GLU A 35 15.13 -5.68 -9.84
C GLU A 35 15.73 -6.23 -8.56
N SER A 36 16.79 -7.02 -8.69
CA SER A 36 17.55 -7.54 -7.54
C SER A 36 18.20 -6.44 -6.69
N ARG A 37 18.51 -5.29 -7.29
CA ARG A 37 19.13 -4.12 -6.65
C ARG A 37 18.10 -3.07 -6.18
N PHE A 38 16.93 -3.52 -5.71
CA PHE A 38 15.81 -2.65 -5.30
C PHE A 38 16.17 -1.57 -4.26
N SER A 39 17.23 -1.75 -3.46
CA SER A 39 17.71 -0.73 -2.53
C SER A 39 18.10 0.58 -3.23
N ALA A 40 18.51 0.53 -4.50
CA ALA A 40 18.83 1.71 -5.29
C ALA A 40 17.61 2.61 -5.54
N TYR A 41 16.39 2.05 -5.52
CA TYR A 41 15.16 2.81 -5.75
C TYR A 41 14.95 3.88 -4.69
N ILE A 42 15.38 3.60 -3.46
CA ILE A 42 15.26 4.55 -2.34
C ILE A 42 16.11 5.80 -2.62
N GLY A 43 17.31 5.62 -3.19
CA GLY A 43 18.14 6.73 -3.65
C GLY A 43 17.53 7.51 -4.82
N ALA A 44 16.65 6.88 -5.60
CA ALA A 44 15.89 7.51 -6.68
C ALA A 44 14.62 8.23 -6.21
N GLY A 45 14.33 8.23 -4.90
CA GLY A 45 13.24 9.01 -4.31
C GLY A 45 11.92 8.25 -4.13
N ILE A 46 11.90 6.92 -4.28
CA ILE A 46 10.71 6.15 -3.87
C ILE A 46 10.52 6.28 -2.36
N ASN A 47 9.26 6.32 -1.95
CA ASN A 47 8.87 6.31 -0.54
C ASN A 47 7.86 5.21 -0.21
N ASP A 48 7.52 4.39 -1.19
CA ASP A 48 6.60 3.27 -1.06
C ASP A 48 7.10 2.07 -1.90
N TRP A 49 7.14 0.88 -1.29
CA TRP A 49 7.46 -0.35 -2.00
C TRP A 49 6.25 -0.92 -2.76
N GLY A 50 5.05 -0.45 -2.45
CA GLY A 50 3.80 -0.99 -2.96
C GLY A 50 3.36 -2.27 -2.29
N GLY A 51 2.39 -2.94 -2.93
CA GLY A 51 1.84 -4.20 -2.44
C GLY A 51 2.85 -5.33 -2.57
N ILE A 52 3.39 -5.79 -1.44
CA ILE A 52 4.26 -6.98 -1.38
C ILE A 52 3.45 -8.12 -0.80
N SER A 53 3.46 -9.26 -1.47
CA SER A 53 2.80 -10.47 -0.99
C SER A 53 3.79 -11.63 -0.88
N PRO A 54 4.07 -12.12 0.33
CA PRO A 54 4.89 -13.32 0.51
C PRO A 54 4.13 -14.62 0.18
N VAL A 55 2.80 -14.54 0.00
CA VAL A 55 1.92 -15.73 -0.11
C VAL A 55 1.30 -15.87 -1.49
N THR A 56 0.99 -14.75 -2.15
CA THR A 56 0.33 -14.77 -3.46
C THR A 56 1.35 -14.63 -4.57
N ILE A 57 1.18 -15.43 -5.62
CA ILE A 57 1.96 -15.36 -6.85
C ILE A 57 1.77 -13.96 -7.47
N ASP A 58 2.87 -13.36 -7.93
CA ASP A 58 2.81 -12.17 -8.75
C ASP A 58 2.42 -12.56 -10.18
N HIS A 59 1.27 -12.10 -10.66
CA HIS A 59 0.81 -12.37 -12.02
C HIS A 59 1.45 -11.44 -13.06
N ILE A 60 2.07 -10.33 -12.64
CA ILE A 60 2.75 -9.37 -13.53
C ILE A 60 4.20 -9.80 -13.76
N ASN A 61 4.88 -10.26 -12.70
CA ASN A 61 6.29 -10.65 -12.72
C ASN A 61 6.51 -12.04 -12.06
N PRO A 62 5.93 -13.11 -12.63
CA PRO A 62 5.93 -14.45 -12.02
C PRO A 62 7.33 -15.06 -11.89
N GLU A 63 8.29 -14.63 -12.72
CA GLU A 63 9.67 -15.10 -12.71
C GLU A 63 10.53 -14.45 -11.61
N ARG A 64 10.03 -13.39 -10.95
CA ARG A 64 10.74 -12.73 -9.85
C ARG A 64 9.91 -12.71 -8.58
N ALA A 65 10.28 -13.61 -7.66
CA ALA A 65 9.72 -13.67 -6.32
C ALA A 65 9.91 -12.35 -5.55
N TRP A 66 8.93 -12.03 -4.71
CA TRP A 66 9.03 -10.92 -3.77
C TRP A 66 10.21 -11.12 -2.80
N PRO A 67 10.99 -10.07 -2.50
CA PRO A 67 11.98 -10.13 -1.45
C PRO A 67 11.35 -10.39 -0.09
N GLN A 68 12.08 -11.08 0.77
CA GLN A 68 11.65 -11.31 2.16
C GLN A 68 11.45 -9.97 2.89
N ILE A 69 10.39 -9.86 3.70
CA ILE A 69 10.09 -8.63 4.45
C ILE A 69 11.27 -8.19 5.33
N LYS A 70 12.06 -9.14 5.86
CA LYS A 70 13.28 -8.85 6.62
C LYS A 70 14.32 -8.09 5.79
N ALA A 71 14.50 -8.45 4.51
CA ALA A 71 15.44 -7.78 3.60
C ALA A 71 14.97 -6.35 3.27
N LEU A 72 13.68 -6.18 3.01
CA LEU A 72 13.07 -4.86 2.80
C LEU A 72 13.21 -3.96 4.03
N ARG A 73 13.04 -4.52 5.23
CA ARG A 73 13.24 -3.80 6.49
C ARG A 73 14.67 -3.32 6.65
N GLN A 74 15.66 -4.15 6.32
CA GLN A 74 17.07 -3.78 6.36
C GLN A 74 17.39 -2.65 5.37
N ALA A 75 16.94 -2.80 4.11
CA ALA A 75 17.13 -1.77 3.08
C ALA A 75 16.51 -0.42 3.47
N THR A 76 15.32 -0.45 4.08
CA THR A 76 14.62 0.77 4.53
C THR A 76 15.28 1.41 5.75
N ALA A 77 15.81 0.60 6.69
CA ALA A 77 16.43 1.09 7.93
C ALA A 77 17.72 1.88 7.68
N LEU A 78 18.48 1.54 6.63
CA LEU A 78 19.74 2.20 6.28
C LEU A 78 19.57 3.70 5.96
N LEU A 79 18.37 4.14 5.61
CA LEU A 79 18.12 5.51 5.14
C LEU A 79 17.25 6.35 6.10
N ARG A 80 17.07 5.88 7.36
CA ARG A 80 16.21 6.52 8.39
C ARG A 80 14.79 6.84 7.92
N LEU A 81 14.33 6.21 6.85
CA LEU A 81 12.97 6.39 6.35
C LEU A 81 11.99 5.78 7.33
N ARG A 82 11.05 6.60 7.79
CA ARG A 82 10.00 6.14 8.70
C ARG A 82 9.02 5.32 7.90
N ARG A 83 8.80 4.07 8.32
CA ARG A 83 7.86 3.16 7.68
C ARG A 83 6.46 3.77 7.72
N ARG A 84 5.87 4.02 6.54
CA ARG A 84 4.44 4.23 6.36
C ARG A 84 3.91 3.05 5.58
N SER A 85 2.78 2.52 6.01
CA SER A 85 1.95 1.72 5.10
C SER A 85 1.33 2.70 4.10
N ALA A 86 1.33 2.34 2.81
CA ALA A 86 0.64 3.05 1.73
C ALA A 86 -0.82 3.32 2.07
N TRP A 87 -1.40 2.39 2.81
CA TRP A 87 -2.69 2.52 3.45
C TRP A 87 -2.51 3.26 4.77
N PRO A 88 -3.23 4.36 5.04
CA PRO A 88 -3.34 4.83 6.40
C PRO A 88 -3.78 3.61 7.22
N SER A 89 -3.11 3.36 8.33
CA SER A 89 -3.28 2.14 9.12
C SER A 89 -4.77 1.77 9.13
N ILE A 90 -5.13 0.49 8.94
CA ILE A 90 -6.55 0.09 8.92
C ILE A 90 -7.30 0.79 10.06
N ARG A 91 -6.67 0.91 11.23
CA ARG A 91 -7.17 1.69 12.36
C ARG A 91 -7.44 3.20 12.10
N ALA A 92 -6.56 3.92 11.42
CA ALA A 92 -6.73 5.35 11.10
C ALA A 92 -7.76 5.62 9.99
N THR A 93 -7.87 4.72 9.00
CA THR A 93 -8.85 4.89 7.90
C THR A 93 -10.23 4.36 8.26
N TRP A 94 -10.33 3.44 9.24
CA TRP A 94 -11.55 2.73 9.57
C TRP A 94 -12.12 3.22 10.90
N LYS A 95 -12.65 4.45 10.91
CA LYS A 95 -13.44 4.95 12.06
C LYS A 95 -14.69 4.09 12.35
N ASN A 96 -15.11 3.26 11.37
CA ASN A 96 -16.24 2.34 11.50
C ASN A 96 -16.01 1.05 10.69
N PRO A 97 -15.29 0.06 11.23
CA PRO A 97 -14.93 -1.15 10.49
C PRO A 97 -16.13 -2.03 10.12
N GLN A 98 -17.22 -1.95 10.88
CA GLN A 98 -18.47 -2.67 10.64
C GLN A 98 -19.15 -2.25 9.32
N ARG A 99 -18.76 -1.10 8.75
CA ARG A 99 -19.22 -0.66 7.42
C ARG A 99 -18.70 -1.56 6.29
N PHE A 100 -17.51 -2.14 6.46
CA PHE A 100 -16.79 -2.86 5.40
C PHE A 100 -16.52 -4.32 5.75
N LEU A 101 -16.61 -4.68 7.02
CA LEU A 101 -16.39 -6.04 7.51
C LEU A 101 -17.61 -6.54 8.28
N ALA A 102 -17.86 -7.83 8.15
CA ALA A 102 -18.81 -8.51 9.02
C ALA A 102 -18.37 -8.36 10.49
N GLY A 103 -19.35 -8.22 11.40
CA GLY A 103 -19.12 -8.00 12.84
C GLY A 103 -18.02 -8.89 13.45
N PRO A 104 -18.07 -10.22 13.27
CA PRO A 104 -17.03 -11.11 13.81
C PRO A 104 -15.62 -10.85 13.29
N LEU A 105 -15.46 -10.31 12.07
CA LEU A 105 -14.15 -9.99 11.51
C LEU A 105 -13.66 -8.62 11.99
N ALA A 106 -14.58 -7.67 12.16
CA ALA A 106 -14.26 -6.35 12.71
C ALA A 106 -13.77 -6.45 14.17
N GLU A 107 -14.36 -7.34 14.97
CA GLU A 107 -13.96 -7.58 16.36
C GLU A 107 -12.55 -8.20 16.49
N ARG A 108 -12.18 -9.09 15.56
CA ARG A 108 -10.89 -9.81 15.57
C ARG A 108 -9.73 -9.00 15.01
N LEU A 109 -10.00 -7.83 14.43
CA LEU A 109 -9.02 -7.06 13.68
C LEU A 109 -7.86 -6.58 14.57
N ASP A 110 -8.18 -6.23 15.80
CA ASP A 110 -7.20 -5.79 16.80
C ASP A 110 -6.29 -6.93 17.28
N ASP A 111 -6.77 -8.17 17.22
CA ASP A 111 -6.02 -9.37 17.62
C ASP A 111 -5.09 -9.88 16.51
N ILE A 112 -5.26 -9.43 15.27
CA ILE A 112 -4.50 -9.91 14.12
C ILE A 112 -3.70 -8.80 13.43
N VAL A 113 -3.87 -7.53 13.80
CA VAL A 113 -3.18 -6.38 13.18
C VAL A 113 -2.46 -5.49 14.19
N ARG A 114 -1.20 -5.17 13.91
CA ARG A 114 -0.42 -4.13 14.61
C ARG A 114 0.25 -3.19 13.63
N ASP A 115 0.17 -1.89 13.90
CA ASP A 115 0.75 -0.83 13.06
C ASP A 115 0.34 -0.90 11.58
N GLY A 116 -0.89 -1.38 11.31
CA GLY A 116 -1.42 -1.55 9.96
C GLY A 116 -0.91 -2.78 9.21
N LEU A 117 -0.41 -3.79 9.92
CA LEU A 117 0.12 -5.04 9.35
C LEU A 117 -0.42 -6.26 10.08
N ALA A 118 -0.54 -7.38 9.38
CA ALA A 118 -0.84 -8.66 10.01
C ALA A 118 0.25 -9.05 11.02
N LEU A 119 -0.16 -9.51 12.21
CA LEU A 119 0.71 -9.99 13.28
C LEU A 119 1.44 -11.28 12.93
N GLN A 120 0.80 -12.13 12.14
CA GLN A 120 1.38 -13.37 11.61
C GLN A 120 1.36 -13.31 10.09
N GLN A 121 2.49 -13.68 9.50
CA GLN A 121 2.55 -13.99 8.09
C GLN A 121 2.20 -15.47 7.95
N CYS A 122 1.16 -15.77 7.17
CA CYS A 122 0.98 -17.13 6.69
C CYS A 122 2.18 -17.44 5.78
N VAL A 123 2.90 -18.51 6.06
CA VAL A 123 3.97 -19.04 5.20
C VAL A 123 3.41 -20.25 4.49
#